data_AF-A0A9W4MVS1-F1
#
_entry.id   AF-A0A9W4MVS1-F1
#
_cell.length_a   1.000
_cell.length_b   1.000
_cell.length_c   1.000
_cell.angle_alpha   90.00
_cell.angle_beta   90.00
_cell.angle_gamma   90.00
#
_symmetry.space_group_name_H-M   'P 1'
#
loop_
_entity.id
_entity.type
_entity.pdbx_description
1 polymer ?
#
loop_
_entity_poly.entity_id
_entity_poly.type
_entity_poly.pdbx_seq_one_letter_code
_entity_poly.pdbx_strand_id
1 'polypeptide(L)'
;MRQVFVDTGYGSKLSDMLKAEDSEDEMVASRILFYTTYDTTMDFGDLIKSYQLADNVAYQLGRHAKQFPKTGRKPLSQMDELALTDTLKLIYNVSKIYPDLAVSFSSSIPHIFKIVSRIDIPDKPLEGILGALLNALSILDLDGKQSKVVEISPLFPDFDPNCNVAKLVSILDQSVSRYSSEELDAKAIPLLYTLITVYDVAPEGPQKLMQELLLPESGDRSLPIGQSDTLPSKLLKLSTSHFANLKVAISELMFVLSGKDAEALTKNIGYGFAAGFLAARGIEMPQSASETYPATASPESLVNPITGQRLAAEPSDNLPPMTQEEKEREAERLFVLFERAKANGMLNVENPVTQALHEGRFEELQDDADSD
;
A
#
# COMPACT_ATOMS: atom_id res chain seq x y z
N MET A 1 3.86 -34.32 17.55
CA MET A 1 4.55 -33.61 18.66
C MET A 1 3.79 -32.39 19.15
N ARG A 2 3.36 -31.45 18.30
CA ARG A 2 2.56 -30.28 18.72
C ARG A 2 1.26 -30.66 19.44
N GLN A 3 0.43 -31.52 18.82
CA GLN A 3 -0.79 -32.02 19.46
C GLN A 3 -0.51 -32.75 20.79
N VAL A 4 0.53 -33.59 20.83
CA VAL A 4 0.94 -34.30 22.06
C VAL A 4 1.23 -33.32 23.21
N PHE A 5 1.82 -32.15 22.93
CA PHE A 5 2.00 -31.11 23.94
C PHE A 5 0.65 -30.54 24.40
N VAL A 6 -0.27 -30.24 23.48
CA VAL A 6 -1.61 -29.76 23.82
C VAL A 6 -2.35 -30.76 24.71
N ASP A 7 -2.24 -32.06 24.40
CA ASP A 7 -2.85 -33.15 25.16
C ASP A 7 -2.33 -33.26 26.60
N THR A 8 -1.15 -32.70 26.92
CA THR A 8 -0.65 -32.64 28.30
C THR A 8 -1.43 -31.66 29.18
N GLY A 9 -2.20 -30.74 28.60
CA GLY A 9 -2.93 -29.69 29.32
C GLY A 9 -2.06 -28.55 29.84
N TYR A 10 -0.78 -28.47 29.44
CA TYR A 10 0.15 -27.42 29.91
C TYR A 10 -0.04 -26.05 29.22
N GLY A 11 -0.99 -25.91 28.30
CA GLY A 11 -1.25 -24.64 27.59
C GLY A 11 -1.56 -23.47 28.53
N SER A 12 -2.33 -23.72 29.60
CA SER A 12 -2.64 -22.73 30.64
C SER A 12 -1.39 -22.24 31.37
N LYS A 13 -0.48 -23.16 31.71
CA LYS A 13 0.79 -22.82 32.36
C LYS A 13 1.68 -21.94 31.47
N LEU A 14 1.66 -22.13 30.16
CA LEU A 14 2.39 -21.24 29.25
C LEU A 14 1.82 -19.82 29.26
N SER A 15 0.48 -19.67 29.33
CA SER A 15 -0.13 -18.36 29.50
C SER A 15 0.32 -17.70 30.80
N ASP A 16 0.38 -18.47 31.91
CA ASP A 16 0.89 -17.96 33.19
C ASP A 16 2.39 -17.63 33.17
N MET A 17 3.21 -18.39 32.43
CA MET A 17 4.64 -18.08 32.26
C MET A 17 4.87 -16.72 31.61
N LEU A 18 3.95 -16.24 30.77
CA LEU A 18 4.02 -14.89 30.20
C LEU A 18 3.82 -13.77 31.23
N LYS A 19 3.56 -14.09 32.51
CA LYS A 19 3.61 -13.11 33.61
C LYS A 19 5.03 -12.86 34.12
N ALA A 20 5.99 -13.74 33.81
CA ALA A 20 7.36 -13.62 34.28
C ALA A 20 8.05 -12.37 33.72
N GLU A 21 8.97 -11.78 34.49
CA GLU A 21 9.76 -10.62 34.03
C GLU A 21 10.98 -11.02 33.19
N ASP A 22 11.19 -12.33 33.02
CA ASP A 22 12.33 -12.91 32.31
C ASP A 22 12.04 -13.08 30.80
N SER A 23 12.98 -12.62 29.97
CA SER A 23 12.82 -12.63 28.51
C SER A 23 13.05 -14.02 27.90
N GLU A 24 13.77 -14.93 28.57
CA GLU A 24 13.92 -16.31 28.10
C GLU A 24 12.61 -17.09 28.29
N ASP A 25 11.99 -16.98 29.47
CA ASP A 25 10.68 -17.55 29.74
C ASP A 25 9.60 -16.99 28.80
N GLU A 26 9.59 -15.68 28.57
CA GLU A 26 8.69 -15.05 27.59
C GLU A 26 8.89 -15.66 26.19
N MET A 27 10.13 -15.71 25.70
CA MET A 27 10.45 -16.24 24.39
C MET A 27 9.97 -17.69 24.25
N VAL A 28 10.28 -18.55 25.23
CA VAL A 28 9.91 -19.96 25.19
C VAL A 28 8.39 -20.13 25.22
N ALA A 29 7.70 -19.43 26.12
CA ALA A 29 6.25 -19.50 26.24
C ALA A 29 5.55 -19.02 24.95
N SER A 30 5.93 -17.84 24.46
CA SER A 30 5.38 -17.26 23.22
C SER A 30 5.64 -18.17 22.02
N ARG A 31 6.84 -18.76 21.91
CA ARG A 31 7.20 -19.64 20.81
C ARG A 31 6.45 -20.97 20.83
N ILE A 32 6.28 -21.60 22.00
CA ILE A 32 5.51 -22.84 22.10
C ILE A 32 4.05 -22.58 21.78
N LEU A 33 3.45 -21.51 22.34
CA LEU A 33 2.07 -21.11 22.02
C LEU A 33 1.91 -20.80 20.53
N PHE A 34 2.88 -20.11 19.91
CA PHE A 34 2.89 -19.87 18.48
C PHE A 34 2.91 -21.18 17.68
N TYR A 35 3.67 -22.20 18.09
CA TYR A 35 3.64 -23.48 17.38
C TYR A 35 2.34 -24.23 17.58
N THR A 36 1.66 -24.09 18.73
CA THR A 36 0.38 -24.74 18.98
C THR A 36 -0.78 -24.11 18.19
N THR A 37 -0.61 -22.97 17.54
CA THR A 37 -1.65 -22.44 16.64
C THR A 37 -1.81 -23.29 15.36
N TYR A 38 -0.83 -24.12 15.00
CA TYR A 38 -0.82 -24.88 13.75
C TYR A 38 -1.14 -26.36 13.97
N ASP A 39 -2.21 -26.83 13.33
CA ASP A 39 -2.62 -28.24 13.32
C ASP A 39 -2.76 -28.84 14.74
N THR A 40 -3.35 -28.08 15.66
CA THR A 40 -3.65 -28.58 17.02
C THR A 40 -5.05 -28.21 17.50
N THR A 41 -5.49 -28.84 18.58
CA THR A 41 -6.76 -28.57 19.27
C THR A 41 -6.62 -27.53 20.40
N MET A 42 -5.57 -26.70 20.41
CA MET A 42 -5.39 -25.68 21.46
C MET A 42 -6.53 -24.65 21.40
N ASP A 43 -7.24 -24.48 22.52
CA ASP A 43 -8.32 -23.50 22.63
C ASP A 43 -7.77 -22.13 23.08
N PHE A 44 -7.43 -21.28 22.10
CA PHE A 44 -6.99 -19.91 22.37
C PHE A 44 -8.10 -19.03 22.96
N GLY A 45 -9.37 -19.37 22.72
CA GLY A 45 -10.50 -18.67 23.34
C GLY A 45 -10.52 -18.88 24.86
N ASP A 46 -10.29 -20.10 25.32
CA ASP A 46 -10.14 -20.42 26.74
C ASP A 46 -8.86 -19.82 27.33
N LEU A 47 -7.72 -19.87 26.61
CA LEU A 47 -6.49 -19.23 27.07
C LEU A 47 -6.65 -17.71 27.29
N ILE A 48 -7.40 -17.02 26.42
CA ILE A 48 -7.68 -15.60 26.59
C ILE A 48 -8.64 -15.38 27.76
N LYS A 49 -9.75 -16.13 27.84
CA LYS A 49 -10.81 -15.90 28.84
C LYS A 49 -10.44 -16.34 30.25
N SER A 50 -9.86 -17.53 30.38
CA SER A 50 -9.61 -18.20 31.66
C SER A 50 -8.19 -17.96 32.18
N TYR A 51 -7.22 -17.73 31.29
CA TYR A 51 -5.80 -17.61 31.62
C TYR A 51 -5.16 -16.29 31.20
N GLN A 52 -5.98 -15.31 30.79
CA GLN A 52 -5.58 -13.92 30.54
C GLN A 52 -4.45 -13.78 29.52
N LEU A 53 -4.40 -14.66 28.50
CA LEU A 53 -3.32 -14.68 27.52
C LEU A 53 -3.10 -13.30 26.88
N ALA A 54 -4.18 -12.62 26.48
CA ALA A 54 -4.09 -11.31 25.84
C ALA A 54 -3.55 -10.23 26.77
N ASP A 55 -3.93 -10.23 28.05
CA ASP A 55 -3.43 -9.30 29.05
C ASP A 55 -1.93 -9.54 29.35
N ASN A 56 -1.52 -10.81 29.46
CA ASN A 56 -0.12 -11.18 29.71
C ASN A 56 0.77 -10.75 28.52
N VAL A 57 0.28 -10.94 27.29
CA VAL A 57 0.96 -10.48 26.08
C VAL A 57 1.06 -8.95 26.04
N ALA A 58 -0.02 -8.24 26.37
CA ALA A 58 0.00 -6.77 26.45
C ALA A 58 0.97 -6.27 27.53
N TYR A 59 1.03 -6.95 28.67
CA TYR A 59 2.01 -6.69 29.73
C TYR A 59 3.46 -6.80 29.22
N GLN A 60 3.79 -7.88 28.50
CA GLN A 60 5.12 -8.06 27.93
C GLN A 60 5.47 -6.98 26.90
N LEU A 61 4.55 -6.62 26.02
CA LEU A 61 4.75 -5.49 25.10
C LEU A 61 4.93 -4.17 25.84
N GLY A 62 4.20 -3.96 26.94
CA GLY A 62 4.40 -2.81 27.84
C GLY A 62 5.79 -2.79 28.46
N ARG A 63 6.32 -3.95 28.87
CA ARG A 63 7.69 -4.12 29.39
C ARG A 63 8.72 -3.77 28.32
N HIS A 64 8.61 -4.34 27.12
CA HIS A 64 9.48 -4.02 25.99
C HIS A 64 9.41 -2.54 25.61
N ALA A 65 8.22 -1.94 25.56
CA ALA A 65 8.04 -0.54 25.23
C ALA A 65 8.70 0.43 26.23
N LYS A 66 9.02 0.01 27.47
CA LYS A 66 9.82 0.81 28.42
C LYS A 66 11.30 0.89 28.01
N GLN A 67 11.80 -0.08 27.25
CA GLN A 67 13.18 -0.11 26.75
C GLN A 67 13.42 0.84 25.56
N PHE A 68 12.37 1.50 25.07
CA PHE A 68 12.44 2.51 24.00
C PHE A 68 12.16 3.91 24.59
N PRO A 69 13.11 4.55 25.30
CA PRO A 69 12.96 5.92 25.79
C PRO A 69 13.03 6.95 24.64
N LYS A 70 12.67 8.21 24.90
CA LYS A 70 12.77 9.30 23.91
C LYS A 70 14.23 9.66 23.56
N THR A 71 15.15 9.47 24.51
CA THR A 71 16.58 9.79 24.37
C THR A 71 17.42 8.74 25.09
N GLY A 72 18.70 8.58 24.70
CA GLY A 72 19.64 7.67 25.39
C GLY A 72 19.32 6.19 25.20
N ARG A 73 18.82 5.81 24.02
CA ARG A 73 18.43 4.43 23.70
C ARG A 73 19.64 3.50 23.77
N LYS A 74 19.49 2.39 24.50
CA LYS A 74 20.44 1.28 24.47
C LYS A 74 19.99 0.25 23.43
N PRO A 75 20.91 -0.45 22.77
CA PRO A 75 20.55 -1.61 21.96
C PRO A 75 19.82 -2.62 22.83
N LEU A 76 18.78 -3.27 22.29
CA LEU A 76 18.11 -4.36 22.99
C LEU A 76 19.08 -5.53 23.12
N SER A 77 18.94 -6.31 24.20
CA SER A 77 19.67 -7.58 24.29
C SER A 77 19.10 -8.54 23.25
N GLN A 78 19.94 -9.46 22.73
CA GLN A 78 19.47 -10.47 21.77
C GLN A 78 18.26 -11.27 22.30
N MET A 79 18.21 -11.54 23.60
CA MET A 79 17.10 -12.26 24.21
C MET A 79 15.81 -11.42 24.20
N ASP A 80 15.89 -10.12 24.51
CA ASP A 80 14.74 -9.23 24.43
C ASP A 80 14.22 -9.12 22.99
N GLU A 81 15.11 -9.06 22.00
CA GLU A 81 14.71 -9.03 20.59
C GLU A 81 13.95 -10.30 20.18
N LEU A 82 14.43 -11.46 20.60
CA LEU A 82 13.77 -12.75 20.33
C LEU A 82 12.43 -12.87 21.04
N ALA A 83 12.37 -12.50 22.32
CA ALA A 83 11.15 -12.54 23.13
C ALA A 83 10.06 -11.65 22.52
N LEU A 84 10.38 -10.37 22.27
CA LEU A 84 9.48 -9.41 21.64
C LEU A 84 8.98 -9.93 20.28
N THR A 85 9.90 -10.44 19.46
CA THR A 85 9.57 -10.95 18.12
C THR A 85 8.60 -12.13 18.19
N ASP A 86 8.81 -13.08 19.11
CA ASP A 86 7.95 -14.24 19.22
C ASP A 86 6.59 -13.91 19.85
N THR A 87 6.54 -12.96 20.78
CA THR A 87 5.29 -12.41 21.31
C THR A 87 4.47 -11.73 20.21
N LEU A 88 5.11 -10.94 19.33
CA LEU A 88 4.44 -10.32 18.18
C LEU A 88 3.94 -11.35 17.15
N LYS A 89 4.72 -12.40 16.88
CA LYS A 89 4.29 -13.51 16.01
C LYS A 89 3.09 -14.25 16.60
N LEU A 90 3.06 -14.46 17.91
CA LEU A 90 1.93 -15.09 18.59
C LEU A 90 0.66 -14.26 18.39
N ILE A 91 0.71 -12.94 18.64
CA ILE A 91 -0.43 -12.03 18.40
C ILE A 91 -0.90 -12.14 16.96
N TYR A 92 0.03 -11.98 16.01
CA TYR A 92 -0.30 -12.02 14.59
C TYR A 92 -0.98 -13.33 14.20
N ASN A 93 -0.43 -14.46 14.62
CA ASN A 93 -0.88 -15.76 14.16
C ASN A 93 -2.20 -16.18 14.82
N VAL A 94 -2.40 -15.90 16.11
CA VAL A 94 -3.69 -16.11 16.78
C VAL A 94 -4.77 -15.25 16.14
N SER A 95 -4.49 -13.96 15.90
CA SER A 95 -5.45 -13.03 15.28
C SER A 95 -5.76 -13.39 13.83
N LYS A 96 -4.79 -13.94 13.10
CA LYS A 96 -4.97 -14.38 11.71
C LYS A 96 -5.79 -15.66 11.59
N ILE A 97 -5.55 -16.65 12.47
CA ILE A 97 -6.23 -17.95 12.43
C ILE A 97 -7.61 -17.87 13.08
N TYR A 98 -7.75 -17.03 14.12
CA TYR A 98 -8.99 -16.82 14.86
C TYR A 98 -9.36 -15.32 14.86
N PRO A 99 -9.93 -14.78 13.76
CA PRO A 99 -10.24 -13.36 13.63
C PRO A 99 -11.11 -12.80 14.76
N ASP A 100 -12.06 -13.59 15.28
CA ASP A 100 -12.93 -13.20 16.40
C ASP A 100 -12.16 -12.91 17.70
N LEU A 101 -10.93 -13.43 17.84
CA LEU A 101 -10.07 -13.23 19.00
C LEU A 101 -9.15 -12.00 18.86
N ALA A 102 -9.00 -11.44 17.66
CA ALA A 102 -8.07 -10.32 17.39
C ALA A 102 -8.32 -9.12 18.30
N VAL A 103 -9.58 -8.80 18.55
CA VAL A 103 -10.03 -7.72 19.45
C VAL A 103 -9.45 -7.85 20.87
N SER A 104 -9.21 -9.08 21.33
CA SER A 104 -8.69 -9.29 22.69
C SER A 104 -7.28 -8.70 22.85
N PHE A 105 -6.53 -8.57 21.76
CA PHE A 105 -5.17 -8.03 21.76
C PHE A 105 -5.12 -6.50 21.58
N SER A 106 -6.25 -5.80 21.48
CA SER A 106 -6.25 -4.34 21.22
C SER A 106 -5.52 -3.51 22.30
N SER A 107 -5.44 -4.01 23.54
CA SER A 107 -4.64 -3.39 24.62
C SER A 107 -3.13 -3.33 24.32
N SER A 108 -2.66 -4.11 23.34
CA SER A 108 -1.27 -4.12 22.87
C SER A 108 -0.93 -2.97 21.91
N ILE A 109 -1.94 -2.41 21.22
CA ILE A 109 -1.77 -1.38 20.18
C ILE A 109 -0.94 -0.17 20.66
N PRO A 110 -1.21 0.44 21.83
CA PRO A 110 -0.44 1.59 22.31
C PRO A 110 1.04 1.27 22.53
N HIS A 111 1.34 0.05 22.99
CA HIS A 111 2.71 -0.39 23.23
C HIS A 111 3.46 -0.61 21.91
N ILE A 112 2.79 -1.21 20.92
CA ILE A 112 3.35 -1.42 19.58
C ILE A 112 3.67 -0.07 18.91
N PHE A 113 2.74 0.89 18.89
CA PHE A 113 3.01 2.23 18.34
C PHE A 113 4.11 2.99 19.08
N LYS A 114 4.20 2.85 20.41
CA LYS A 114 5.30 3.43 21.18
C LYS A 114 6.66 2.86 20.76
N ILE A 115 6.74 1.57 20.43
CA ILE A 115 7.97 0.95 19.92
C ILE A 115 8.24 1.43 18.49
N VAL A 116 7.25 1.36 17.58
CA VAL A 116 7.39 1.77 16.17
C VAL A 116 7.82 3.23 16.04
N SER A 117 7.23 4.15 16.82
CA SER A 117 7.59 5.58 16.79
C SER A 117 9.02 5.87 17.24
N ARG A 118 9.64 4.98 18.03
CA ARG A 118 10.93 5.21 18.68
C ARG A 118 12.06 4.31 18.19
N ILE A 119 11.74 3.24 17.49
CA ILE A 119 12.74 2.35 16.91
C ILE A 119 13.43 3.03 15.72
N ASP A 120 14.76 2.97 15.68
CA ASP A 120 15.54 3.35 14.51
C ASP A 120 15.18 2.43 13.35
N ILE A 121 15.05 3.00 12.14
CA ILE A 121 14.68 2.21 10.97
C ILE A 121 15.94 1.47 10.51
N PRO A 122 15.96 0.12 10.56
CA PRO A 122 17.13 -0.65 10.12
C PRO A 122 17.26 -0.61 8.60
N ASP A 123 18.39 -1.06 8.07
CA ASP A 123 18.61 -1.17 6.61
C ASP A 123 17.61 -2.11 5.92
N LYS A 124 17.01 -3.04 6.66
CA LYS A 124 15.91 -3.87 6.17
C LYS A 124 14.64 -3.60 6.98
N PRO A 125 13.88 -2.52 6.67
CA PRO A 125 12.77 -2.06 7.50
C PRO A 125 11.62 -3.06 7.69
N LEU A 126 11.42 -3.98 6.73
CA LEU A 126 10.31 -4.95 6.74
C LEU A 126 10.72 -6.30 7.37
N GLU A 127 11.89 -6.38 7.99
CA GLU A 127 12.42 -7.57 8.64
C GLU A 127 12.63 -7.36 10.15
N GLY A 128 12.93 -8.44 10.86
CA GLY A 128 13.22 -8.41 12.30
C GLY A 128 12.06 -7.87 13.14
N ILE A 129 12.39 -7.09 14.17
CA ILE A 129 11.41 -6.52 15.10
C ILE A 129 10.44 -5.59 14.38
N LEU A 130 10.93 -4.73 13.49
CA LEU A 130 10.07 -3.77 12.80
C LEU A 130 9.07 -4.48 11.88
N GLY A 131 9.51 -5.49 11.13
CA GLY A 131 8.61 -6.35 10.36
C GLY A 131 7.57 -7.06 11.23
N ALA A 132 7.96 -7.58 12.40
CA ALA A 132 7.03 -8.24 13.33
C ALA A 132 5.98 -7.26 13.89
N LEU A 133 6.37 -6.02 14.22
CA LEU A 133 5.46 -4.96 14.67
C LEU A 133 4.44 -4.60 13.58
N LEU A 134 4.89 -4.42 12.33
CA LEU A 134 4.02 -4.09 11.20
C LEU A 134 3.05 -5.24 10.87
N ASN A 135 3.51 -6.49 10.95
CA ASN A 135 2.65 -7.65 10.81
C ASN A 135 1.53 -7.64 11.87
N ALA A 136 1.89 -7.44 13.15
CA ALA A 136 0.91 -7.37 14.23
C ALA A 136 -0.08 -6.22 14.02
N LEU A 137 0.38 -5.01 13.67
CA LEU A 137 -0.52 -3.87 13.41
C LEU A 137 -1.51 -4.13 12.27
N SER A 138 -1.10 -4.86 11.23
CA SER A 138 -1.97 -5.09 10.06
C SER A 138 -3.19 -5.99 10.32
N ILE A 139 -3.21 -6.74 11.43
CA ILE A 139 -4.31 -7.65 11.80
C ILE A 139 -5.11 -7.18 13.03
N LEU A 140 -4.61 -6.19 13.77
CA LEU A 140 -5.28 -5.65 14.96
C LEU A 140 -6.39 -4.66 14.57
N ASP A 141 -7.39 -4.53 15.45
CA ASP A 141 -8.56 -3.65 15.28
C ASP A 141 -8.19 -2.17 15.49
N LEU A 142 -7.45 -1.59 14.54
CA LEU A 142 -7.00 -0.20 14.60
C LEU A 142 -8.12 0.81 14.43
N ASP A 143 -9.21 0.43 13.76
CA ASP A 143 -10.35 1.31 13.47
C ASP A 143 -11.45 1.23 14.53
N GLY A 144 -11.30 0.37 15.54
CA GLY A 144 -12.24 0.19 16.63
C GLY A 144 -13.62 -0.31 16.18
N LYS A 145 -13.75 -0.83 14.95
CA LYS A 145 -15.04 -1.33 14.44
C LYS A 145 -15.49 -2.57 15.19
N GLN A 146 -14.54 -3.39 15.62
CA GLN A 146 -14.83 -4.62 16.35
C GLN A 146 -14.89 -4.40 17.87
N SER A 147 -14.29 -3.31 18.36
CA SER A 147 -14.33 -2.91 19.77
C SER A 147 -14.47 -1.40 19.97
N LYS A 148 -15.58 -0.98 20.61
CA LYS A 148 -15.79 0.40 21.07
C LYS A 148 -14.78 0.88 22.14
N VAL A 149 -13.82 0.02 22.51
CA VAL A 149 -12.84 0.24 23.59
C VAL A 149 -11.51 0.78 23.05
N VAL A 150 -11.28 0.76 21.73
CA VAL A 150 -10.06 1.37 21.17
C VAL A 150 -10.22 2.88 21.19
N GLU A 151 -9.61 3.52 22.20
CA GLU A 151 -9.38 4.95 22.17
C GLU A 151 -8.54 5.25 20.91
N ILE A 152 -8.94 6.24 20.12
CA ILE A 152 -8.20 6.69 18.91
C ILE A 152 -6.85 7.34 19.30
N SER A 153 -6.71 7.71 20.58
CA SER A 153 -5.55 8.40 21.18
C SER A 153 -4.18 7.76 20.91
N PRO A 154 -3.99 6.43 20.92
CA PRO A 154 -2.69 5.82 20.66
C PRO A 154 -2.24 5.94 19.19
N LEU A 155 -3.19 6.00 18.24
CA LEU A 155 -2.90 6.20 16.82
C LEU A 155 -2.50 7.66 16.55
N PHE A 156 -3.20 8.61 17.18
CA PHE A 156 -2.97 10.04 17.03
C PHE A 156 -2.78 10.71 18.40
N PRO A 157 -1.56 10.65 18.98
CA PRO A 157 -1.30 11.18 20.30
C PRO A 157 -1.49 12.71 20.38
N ASP A 158 -2.03 13.21 21.49
CA ASP A 158 -2.31 14.65 21.66
C ASP A 158 -1.07 15.55 21.54
N PHE A 159 0.12 15.02 21.85
CA PHE A 159 1.36 15.78 21.77
C PHE A 159 1.86 15.98 20.33
N ASP A 160 1.55 15.03 19.44
CA ASP A 160 1.91 15.05 18.03
C ASP A 160 1.05 14.02 17.28
N PRO A 161 -0.12 14.45 16.74
CA PRO A 161 -1.02 13.56 16.00
C PRO A 161 -0.36 12.94 14.76
N ASN A 162 0.70 13.54 14.23
CA ASN A 162 1.33 13.13 12.97
C ASN A 162 2.46 12.11 13.16
N CYS A 163 2.94 11.88 14.40
CA CYS A 163 4.20 11.15 14.63
C CYS A 163 4.19 9.71 14.08
N ASN A 164 3.10 8.99 14.28
CA ASN A 164 2.98 7.60 13.87
C ASN A 164 2.87 7.49 12.34
N VAL A 165 2.07 8.36 11.73
CA VAL A 165 1.92 8.45 10.28
C VAL A 165 3.25 8.78 9.61
N ALA A 166 3.94 9.83 10.07
CA ALA A 166 5.23 10.22 9.53
C ALA A 166 6.26 9.08 9.62
N LYS A 167 6.25 8.33 10.74
CA LYS A 167 7.12 7.17 10.92
C LYS A 167 6.79 6.03 9.95
N LEU A 168 5.51 5.67 9.79
CA LEU A 168 5.09 4.61 8.87
C LEU A 168 5.41 4.96 7.41
N VAL A 169 5.20 6.22 7.01
CA VAL A 169 5.58 6.70 5.67
C VAL A 169 7.10 6.67 5.47
N SER A 170 7.89 7.07 6.47
CA SER A 170 9.36 6.97 6.39
C SER A 170 9.83 5.51 6.27
N ILE A 171 9.17 4.57 6.93
CA ILE A 171 9.43 3.13 6.77
C ILE A 171 9.10 2.70 5.33
N LEU A 172 7.98 3.14 4.77
CA LEU A 172 7.59 2.83 3.41
C LEU A 172 8.61 3.38 2.40
N ASP A 173 9.03 4.62 2.54
CA ASP A 173 10.02 5.27 1.68
C ASP A 173 11.35 4.50 1.64
N GLN A 174 11.86 4.16 2.83
CA GLN A 174 13.09 3.37 2.94
C GLN A 174 12.92 1.95 2.42
N SER A 175 11.72 1.37 2.53
CA SER A 175 11.44 0.03 2.01
C SER A 175 11.44 0.02 0.48
N VAL A 176 10.73 0.96 -0.14
CA VAL A 176 10.63 1.10 -1.60
C VAL A 176 12.01 1.32 -2.23
N SER A 177 12.92 1.98 -1.51
CA SER A 177 14.29 2.24 -2.01
C SER A 177 15.27 1.09 -1.79
N ARG A 178 14.99 0.15 -0.89
CA ARG A 178 15.95 -0.91 -0.49
C ARG A 178 15.56 -2.33 -0.89
N TYR A 179 14.29 -2.60 -1.13
CA TYR A 179 13.81 -3.92 -1.52
C TYR A 179 13.51 -3.99 -3.02
N SER A 180 13.68 -5.17 -3.60
CA SER A 180 13.18 -5.47 -4.94
C SER A 180 11.64 -5.52 -4.96
N SER A 181 11.03 -5.37 -6.13
CA SER A 181 9.56 -5.46 -6.27
C SER A 181 8.99 -6.80 -5.82
N GLU A 182 9.74 -7.90 -5.98
CA GLU A 182 9.36 -9.23 -5.49
C GLU A 182 9.34 -9.30 -3.96
N GLU A 183 10.39 -8.77 -3.31
CA GLU A 183 10.45 -8.72 -1.85
C GLU A 183 9.37 -7.80 -1.27
N LEU A 184 9.04 -6.69 -1.96
CA LEU A 184 7.96 -5.79 -1.57
C LEU A 184 6.59 -6.48 -1.68
N ASP A 185 6.32 -7.27 -2.73
CA ASP A 185 5.08 -8.04 -2.84
C ASP A 185 4.92 -9.03 -1.68
N ALA A 186 6.01 -9.64 -1.24
CA ALA A 186 5.99 -10.57 -0.12
C ALA A 186 5.88 -9.89 1.26
N LYS A 187 6.48 -8.70 1.45
CA LYS A 187 6.71 -8.12 2.79
C LYS A 187 6.05 -6.77 3.06
N ALA A 188 5.71 -5.97 2.05
CA ALA A 188 5.22 -4.60 2.25
C ALA A 188 3.70 -4.52 2.51
N ILE A 189 2.97 -5.59 2.18
CA ILE A 189 1.51 -5.66 2.31
C ILE A 189 0.99 -5.28 3.72
N PRO A 190 1.57 -5.77 4.83
CA PRO A 190 1.17 -5.36 6.18
C PRO A 190 1.28 -3.86 6.43
N LEU A 191 2.36 -3.23 5.93
CA LEU A 191 2.59 -1.79 6.08
C LEU A 191 1.56 -0.98 5.28
N LEU A 192 1.30 -1.39 4.03
CA LEU A 192 0.32 -0.73 3.17
C LEU A 192 -1.10 -0.82 3.77
N TYR A 193 -1.51 -1.99 4.26
CA TYR A 193 -2.80 -2.13 4.96
C TYR A 193 -2.85 -1.31 6.25
N THR A 194 -1.77 -1.27 7.02
CA THR A 194 -1.71 -0.43 8.24
C THR A 194 -1.92 1.05 7.88
N LEU A 195 -1.27 1.55 6.82
CA LEU A 195 -1.46 2.92 6.34
C LEU A 195 -2.90 3.19 5.88
N ILE A 196 -3.51 2.26 5.14
CA ILE A 196 -4.91 2.36 4.71
C ILE A 196 -5.84 2.48 5.91
N THR A 197 -5.71 1.58 6.89
CA THR A 197 -6.59 1.57 8.06
C THR A 197 -6.37 2.80 8.93
N VAL A 198 -5.13 3.24 9.12
CA VAL A 198 -4.81 4.46 9.87
C VAL A 198 -5.41 5.69 9.20
N TYR A 199 -5.34 5.81 7.86
CA TYR A 199 -5.92 6.94 7.14
C TYR A 199 -7.44 7.02 7.29
N ASP A 200 -8.13 5.87 7.24
CA ASP A 200 -9.60 5.79 7.34
C ASP A 200 -10.14 6.33 8.68
N VAL A 201 -9.34 6.30 9.76
CA VAL A 201 -9.70 6.82 11.09
C VAL A 201 -8.95 8.08 11.49
N ALA A 202 -8.09 8.60 10.61
CA ALA A 202 -7.28 9.76 10.90
C ALA A 202 -8.09 11.07 10.96
N PRO A 203 -7.76 12.00 11.87
CA PRO A 203 -8.27 13.37 11.81
C PRO A 203 -7.66 14.13 10.62
N GLU A 204 -8.21 15.31 10.30
CA GLU A 204 -7.82 16.08 9.11
C GLU A 204 -6.31 16.37 9.00
N GLY A 205 -5.62 16.59 10.12
CA GLY A 205 -4.18 16.90 10.14
C GLY A 205 -3.32 15.75 9.58
N PRO A 206 -3.35 14.57 10.21
CA PRO A 206 -2.65 13.39 9.70
C PRO A 206 -3.12 12.95 8.30
N GLN A 207 -4.40 13.11 7.95
CA GLN A 207 -4.88 12.83 6.59
C GLN A 207 -4.20 13.71 5.55
N LYS A 208 -4.14 15.03 5.77
CA LYS A 208 -3.45 15.96 4.88
C LYS A 208 -1.97 15.62 4.74
N LEU A 209 -1.29 15.32 5.85
CA LEU A 209 0.11 14.90 5.81
C LEU A 209 0.31 13.63 4.98
N MET A 210 -0.58 12.64 5.09
CA MET A 210 -0.51 11.43 4.26
C MET A 210 -0.71 11.74 2.78
N GLN A 211 -1.68 12.60 2.46
CA GLN A 211 -1.91 13.03 1.08
C GLN A 211 -0.70 13.76 0.50
N GLU A 212 -0.11 14.70 1.24
CA GLU A 212 1.10 15.45 0.86
C GLU A 212 2.30 14.52 0.62
N LEU A 213 2.50 13.50 1.48
CA LEU A 213 3.67 12.61 1.37
C LEU A 213 3.51 11.46 0.36
N LEU A 214 2.27 11.03 0.06
CA LEU A 214 2.00 9.80 -0.71
C LEU A 214 1.36 10.05 -2.08
N LEU A 215 0.67 11.17 -2.29
CA LEU A 215 0.11 11.53 -3.60
C LEU A 215 1.08 12.42 -4.39
N PRO A 216 1.08 12.36 -5.74
CA PRO A 216 1.92 13.23 -6.55
C PRO A 216 1.56 14.70 -6.36
N GLU A 217 2.55 15.50 -5.96
CA GLU A 217 2.36 16.94 -5.82
C GLU A 217 2.55 17.66 -7.16
N SER A 218 2.27 18.96 -7.18
CA SER A 218 2.49 19.80 -8.36
C SER A 218 3.96 19.73 -8.84
N GLY A 219 4.93 19.53 -7.94
CA GLY A 219 6.35 19.40 -8.27
C GLY A 219 6.70 18.11 -9.03
N ASP A 220 5.98 17.02 -8.76
CA ASP A 220 6.17 15.72 -9.42
C ASP A 220 5.73 15.71 -10.88
N ARG A 221 4.92 16.68 -11.28
CA ARG A 221 4.36 16.81 -12.64
C ARG A 221 5.30 17.54 -13.61
N SER A 222 6.55 17.78 -13.23
CA SER A 222 7.59 18.28 -14.13
C SER A 222 8.01 17.21 -15.16
N LEU A 223 7.97 15.95 -14.75
CA LEU A 223 8.11 14.77 -15.60
C LEU A 223 6.76 14.04 -15.68
N PRO A 224 6.60 13.07 -16.59
CA PRO A 224 5.48 12.15 -16.51
C PRO A 224 5.45 11.48 -15.12
N ILE A 225 4.25 11.41 -14.54
CA ILE A 225 4.07 10.82 -13.21
C ILE A 225 4.58 9.37 -13.18
N GLY A 226 5.23 8.99 -12.08
CA GLY A 226 5.87 7.67 -11.97
C GLY A 226 7.32 7.62 -12.49
N GLN A 227 7.86 8.72 -13.04
CA GLN A 227 9.26 8.79 -13.51
C GLN A 227 10.20 9.58 -12.59
N SER A 228 9.69 10.36 -11.63
CA SER A 228 10.54 11.05 -10.63
C SER A 228 11.04 10.11 -9.53
N ASP A 229 12.06 10.53 -8.77
CA ASP A 229 12.66 9.75 -7.68
C ASP A 229 11.91 9.91 -6.34
N THR A 230 10.76 10.58 -6.35
CA THR A 230 9.91 10.78 -5.17
C THR A 230 9.15 9.51 -4.79
N LEU A 231 8.75 9.41 -3.53
CA LEU A 231 7.97 8.26 -3.05
C LEU A 231 6.66 8.04 -3.85
N PRO A 232 5.82 9.06 -4.12
CA PRO A 232 4.60 8.88 -4.91
C PRO A 232 4.89 8.29 -6.29
N SER A 233 5.91 8.78 -6.99
CA SER A 233 6.31 8.25 -8.29
C SER A 233 6.81 6.81 -8.23
N LYS A 234 7.64 6.47 -7.23
CA LYS A 234 8.08 5.08 -7.03
C LYS A 234 6.90 4.15 -6.76
N LEU A 235 5.93 4.56 -5.95
CA LEU A 235 4.71 3.80 -5.69
C LEU A 235 3.87 3.61 -6.96
N LEU A 236 3.68 4.67 -7.76
CA LEU A 236 2.97 4.57 -9.04
C LEU A 236 3.67 3.60 -9.98
N LYS A 237 5.00 3.66 -10.10
CA LYS A 237 5.77 2.70 -10.89
C LYS A 237 5.56 1.27 -10.39
N LEU A 238 5.60 1.03 -9.08
CA LEU A 238 5.34 -0.28 -8.48
C LEU A 238 3.90 -0.78 -8.74
N SER A 239 2.92 0.13 -8.81
CA SER A 239 1.52 -0.22 -9.16
C SER A 239 1.35 -0.76 -10.59
N THR A 240 2.33 -0.52 -11.46
CA THR A 240 2.36 -1.07 -12.84
C THR A 240 3.14 -2.38 -12.95
N SER A 241 3.69 -2.89 -11.84
CA SER A 241 4.42 -4.16 -11.83
C SER A 241 3.48 -5.36 -12.04
N HIS A 242 4.07 -6.51 -12.39
CA HIS A 242 3.34 -7.77 -12.56
C HIS A 242 2.99 -8.45 -11.22
N PHE A 243 3.44 -7.89 -10.10
CA PHE A 243 3.17 -8.41 -8.76
C PHE A 243 1.79 -7.98 -8.28
N ALA A 244 0.84 -8.92 -8.30
CA ALA A 244 -0.58 -8.63 -8.13
C ALA A 244 -0.92 -8.05 -6.75
N ASN A 245 -0.33 -8.58 -5.66
CA ASN A 245 -0.67 -8.13 -4.31
C ASN A 245 -0.18 -6.70 -4.08
N LEU A 246 1.06 -6.42 -4.47
CA LEU A 246 1.67 -5.11 -4.37
C LEU A 246 0.90 -4.07 -5.19
N LYS A 247 0.58 -4.40 -6.44
CA LYS A 247 -0.23 -3.55 -7.32
C LYS A 247 -1.57 -3.20 -6.69
N VAL A 248 -2.30 -4.20 -6.19
CA VAL A 248 -3.63 -3.99 -5.59
C VAL A 248 -3.51 -3.16 -4.31
N ALA A 249 -2.56 -3.47 -3.43
CA ALA A 249 -2.38 -2.77 -2.16
C ALA A 249 -1.98 -1.29 -2.35
N ILE A 250 -1.09 -0.98 -3.30
CA ILE A 250 -0.73 0.41 -3.62
C ILE A 250 -1.93 1.15 -4.23
N SER A 251 -2.65 0.52 -5.16
CA SER A 251 -3.81 1.15 -5.80
C SER A 251 -4.92 1.42 -4.79
N GLU A 252 -5.14 0.51 -3.83
CA GLU A 252 -6.08 0.70 -2.73
C GLU A 252 -5.68 1.88 -1.84
N LEU A 253 -4.40 1.98 -1.49
CA LEU A 253 -3.88 3.11 -0.72
C LEU A 253 -4.13 4.43 -1.46
N MET A 254 -3.83 4.50 -2.76
CA MET A 254 -4.07 5.72 -3.57
C MET A 254 -5.56 6.07 -3.65
N PHE A 255 -6.44 5.07 -3.75
CA PHE A 255 -7.89 5.27 -3.78
C PHE A 255 -8.43 5.80 -2.46
N VAL A 256 -7.97 5.25 -1.33
CA VAL A 256 -8.33 5.70 0.01
C VAL A 256 -7.84 7.13 0.27
N LEU A 257 -6.59 7.44 -0.10
CA LEU A 257 -6.02 8.80 -0.03
C LEU A 257 -6.81 9.80 -0.89
N SER A 258 -7.41 9.33 -1.98
CA SER A 258 -8.27 10.14 -2.86
C SER A 258 -9.74 10.17 -2.42
N GLY A 259 -10.03 9.82 -1.17
CA GLY A 259 -11.38 9.90 -0.61
C GLY A 259 -12.35 8.83 -1.14
N LYS A 260 -11.82 7.70 -1.66
CA LYS A 260 -12.60 6.62 -2.29
C LYS A 260 -13.47 7.12 -3.45
N ASP A 261 -12.99 8.14 -4.14
CA ASP A 261 -13.64 8.77 -5.28
C ASP A 261 -12.84 8.57 -6.56
N ALA A 262 -13.51 8.15 -7.63
CA ALA A 262 -12.87 7.82 -8.91
C ALA A 262 -12.33 9.06 -9.63
N GLU A 263 -13.03 10.19 -9.51
CA GLU A 263 -12.63 11.45 -10.12
C GLU A 263 -11.40 12.03 -9.43
N ALA A 264 -11.42 12.10 -8.10
CA ALA A 264 -10.27 12.51 -7.29
C ALA A 264 -9.05 11.59 -7.53
N LEU A 265 -9.25 10.28 -7.59
CA LEU A 265 -8.16 9.34 -7.91
C LEU A 265 -7.56 9.66 -9.28
N THR A 266 -8.39 9.76 -10.32
CA THR A 266 -7.92 10.01 -11.69
C THR A 266 -7.20 11.35 -11.80
N LYS A 267 -7.67 12.38 -11.08
CA LYS A 267 -6.99 13.68 -11.01
C LYS A 267 -5.63 13.59 -10.32
N ASN A 268 -5.53 12.83 -9.23
CA ASN A 268 -4.31 12.73 -8.44
C ASN A 268 -3.24 11.90 -9.13
N ILE A 269 -3.59 10.71 -9.63
CA ILE A 269 -2.63 9.74 -10.17
C ILE A 269 -2.70 9.54 -11.69
N GLY A 270 -3.53 10.30 -12.39
CA GLY A 270 -3.69 10.20 -13.84
C GLY A 270 -4.51 8.99 -14.30
N TYR A 271 -5.04 9.09 -15.52
CA TYR A 271 -5.92 8.06 -16.09
C TYR A 271 -5.21 6.71 -16.25
N GLY A 272 -3.96 6.71 -16.74
CA GLY A 272 -3.22 5.48 -17.03
C GLY A 272 -3.04 4.57 -15.81
N PHE A 273 -2.79 5.14 -14.64
CA PHE A 273 -2.64 4.37 -13.40
C PHE A 273 -4.00 4.00 -12.77
N ALA A 274 -5.00 4.88 -12.85
CA ALA A 274 -6.31 4.66 -12.23
C ALA A 274 -7.18 3.63 -13.00
N ALA A 275 -7.14 3.64 -14.33
CA ALA A 275 -8.08 2.90 -15.18
C ALA A 275 -8.09 1.38 -14.89
N GLY A 276 -6.90 0.77 -14.75
CA GLY A 276 -6.80 -0.66 -14.50
C GLY A 276 -7.38 -1.08 -13.14
N PHE A 277 -7.22 -0.24 -12.12
CA PHE A 277 -7.77 -0.49 -10.79
C PHE A 277 -9.29 -0.29 -10.74
N LEU A 278 -9.78 0.82 -11.30
CA LEU A 278 -11.21 1.13 -11.34
C LEU A 278 -12.00 0.09 -12.13
N ALA A 279 -11.47 -0.33 -13.29
CA ALA A 279 -12.06 -1.41 -14.10
C ALA A 279 -12.13 -2.74 -13.33
N ALA A 280 -11.07 -3.10 -12.60
CA ALA A 280 -11.05 -4.32 -11.79
C ALA A 280 -12.07 -4.30 -10.64
N ARG A 281 -12.47 -3.12 -10.15
CA ARG A 281 -13.52 -2.94 -9.15
C ARG A 281 -14.92 -2.69 -9.73
N GLY A 282 -15.06 -2.65 -11.06
CA GLY A 282 -16.33 -2.33 -11.71
C GLY A 282 -16.84 -0.92 -11.43
N ILE A 283 -15.93 0.02 -11.12
CA ILE A 283 -16.26 1.43 -10.90
C ILE A 283 -16.24 2.12 -12.26
N GLU A 284 -17.31 2.85 -12.59
CA GLU A 284 -17.38 3.60 -13.85
C GLU A 284 -16.30 4.67 -13.92
N MET A 285 -15.69 4.78 -15.11
CA MET A 285 -14.63 5.75 -15.32
C MET A 285 -15.21 7.18 -15.42
N PRO A 286 -14.60 8.17 -14.74
CA PRO A 286 -15.02 9.56 -14.87
C PRO A 286 -14.85 10.06 -16.30
N GLN A 287 -15.88 10.70 -16.85
CA GLN A 287 -15.84 11.32 -18.18
C GLN A 287 -14.91 12.54 -18.22
N SER A 288 -14.72 13.22 -17.08
CA SER A 288 -13.82 14.37 -16.92
C SER A 288 -12.35 14.05 -17.21
N ALA A 289 -11.95 12.77 -17.19
CA ALA A 289 -10.62 12.33 -17.61
C ALA A 289 -10.35 12.51 -19.12
N SER A 290 -11.42 12.71 -19.91
CA SER A 290 -11.37 12.93 -21.37
C SER A 290 -11.67 14.38 -21.76
N GLU A 291 -11.93 15.27 -20.80
CA GLU A 291 -12.38 16.62 -21.09
C GLU A 291 -11.26 17.51 -21.62
N THR A 292 -11.62 18.28 -22.66
CA THR A 292 -10.79 19.33 -23.25
C THR A 292 -10.61 20.45 -22.23
N TYR A 293 -9.36 20.89 -22.02
CA TYR A 293 -8.99 21.88 -21.02
C TYR A 293 -9.93 23.10 -21.00
N PRO A 294 -10.38 23.55 -19.82
CA PRO A 294 -11.23 24.73 -19.72
C PRO A 294 -10.49 25.95 -20.28
N ALA A 295 -11.14 26.70 -21.19
CA ALA A 295 -10.55 27.82 -21.93
C ALA A 295 -10.00 28.96 -21.06
N THR A 296 -10.30 28.97 -19.76
CA THR A 296 -9.86 29.97 -18.77
C THR A 296 -8.66 29.53 -17.93
N ALA A 297 -8.15 28.31 -18.09
CA ALA A 297 -7.06 27.81 -17.27
C ALA A 297 -5.69 28.20 -17.83
N SER A 298 -4.81 28.70 -16.96
CA SER A 298 -3.44 29.07 -17.31
C SER A 298 -2.68 27.84 -17.82
N PRO A 299 -1.89 27.94 -18.91
CA PRO A 299 -1.13 26.81 -19.48
C PRO A 299 -0.21 26.13 -18.46
N GLU A 300 0.31 26.88 -17.48
CA GLU A 300 1.16 26.38 -16.40
C GLU A 300 0.45 25.45 -15.40
N SER A 301 -0.88 25.52 -15.36
CA SER A 301 -1.73 24.70 -14.49
C SER A 301 -2.36 23.50 -15.20
N LEU A 302 -2.23 23.44 -16.54
CA LEU A 302 -2.79 22.35 -17.34
C LEU A 302 -1.91 21.11 -17.25
N VAL A 303 -2.57 19.96 -17.10
CA VAL A 303 -1.93 18.65 -16.90
C VAL A 303 -2.41 17.70 -17.98
N ASN A 304 -1.47 17.07 -18.67
CA ASN A 304 -1.78 16.03 -19.64
C ASN A 304 -2.50 14.85 -18.96
N PRO A 305 -3.73 14.50 -19.37
CA PRO A 305 -4.48 13.42 -18.73
C PRO A 305 -3.85 12.03 -18.92
N ILE A 306 -3.00 11.87 -19.95
CA ILE A 306 -2.31 10.61 -20.28
C ILE A 306 -1.02 10.50 -19.47
N THR A 307 -0.13 11.49 -19.56
CA THR A 307 1.21 11.44 -18.93
C THR A 307 1.23 11.96 -17.49
N GLY A 308 0.18 12.67 -17.07
CA GLY A 308 0.08 13.39 -15.79
C GLY A 308 1.09 14.54 -15.63
N GLN A 309 1.87 14.84 -16.67
CA GLN A 309 2.85 15.92 -16.73
C GLN A 309 2.16 17.27 -16.96
N ARG A 310 2.75 18.36 -16.46
CA ARG A 310 2.30 19.71 -16.82
C ARG A 310 2.60 19.98 -18.29
N LEU A 311 1.63 20.49 -19.03
CA LEU A 311 1.78 20.80 -20.46
C LEU A 311 2.97 21.73 -20.73
N ALA A 312 3.20 22.73 -19.87
CA ALA A 312 4.32 23.67 -20.01
C ALA A 312 5.71 23.01 -19.87
N ALA A 313 5.79 21.84 -19.24
CA ALA A 313 7.03 21.08 -19.06
C ALA A 313 7.20 19.98 -20.12
N GLU A 314 6.18 19.72 -20.94
CA GLU A 314 6.30 18.75 -22.02
C GLU A 314 7.29 19.27 -23.09
N PRO A 315 8.16 18.39 -23.61
CA PRO A 315 9.03 18.78 -24.70
C PRO A 315 8.17 19.22 -25.89
N SER A 316 8.44 20.41 -26.41
CA SER A 316 7.84 20.82 -27.67
C SER A 316 8.37 19.91 -28.78
N ASP A 317 7.47 19.30 -29.53
CA ASP A 317 7.81 18.55 -30.74
C ASP A 317 8.40 19.53 -31.76
N ASN A 318 9.71 19.73 -31.67
CA ASN A 318 10.52 20.42 -32.67
C ASN A 318 10.92 19.45 -33.80
N LEU A 319 10.10 18.42 -34.03
CA LEU A 319 10.26 17.54 -35.17
C LEU A 319 9.83 18.31 -36.42
N PRO A 320 10.60 18.23 -37.52
CA PRO A 320 10.13 18.78 -38.78
C PRO A 320 8.78 18.14 -39.12
N PRO A 321 7.81 18.92 -39.65
CA PRO A 321 6.52 18.37 -40.03
C PRO A 321 6.74 17.22 -41.01
N MET A 322 6.12 16.07 -40.74
CA MET A 322 6.23 14.89 -41.61
C MET A 322 5.89 15.25 -43.06
N THR A 323 6.68 14.73 -43.99
CA THR A 323 6.40 14.84 -45.42
C THR A 323 5.13 14.07 -45.77
N GLN A 324 4.52 14.36 -46.92
CA GLN A 324 3.29 13.69 -47.35
C GLN A 324 3.48 12.18 -47.50
N GLU A 325 4.62 11.75 -48.06
CA GLU A 325 4.97 10.33 -48.19
C GLU A 325 5.17 9.64 -46.82
N GLU A 326 5.76 10.33 -45.83
CA GLU A 326 5.89 9.78 -44.47
C GLU A 326 4.54 9.65 -43.77
N LYS A 327 3.62 10.59 -43.97
CA LYS A 327 2.26 10.50 -43.45
C LYS A 327 1.51 9.31 -44.04
N GLU A 328 1.66 9.07 -45.34
CA GLU A 328 1.03 7.93 -46.03
C GLU A 328 1.58 6.60 -45.49
N ARG A 329 2.90 6.47 -45.34
CA ARG A 329 3.50 5.26 -44.75
C ARG A 329 3.07 5.01 -43.30
N GLU A 330 2.99 6.05 -42.47
CA GLU A 330 2.50 5.90 -41.09
C GLU A 330 0.99 5.59 -41.05
N ALA A 331 0.19 6.15 -41.98
CA ALA A 331 -1.22 5.81 -42.11
C ALA A 331 -1.43 4.34 -42.51
N GLU A 332 -0.65 3.82 -43.47
CA GLU A 332 -0.65 2.40 -43.83
C GLU A 332 -0.25 1.51 -42.66
N ARG A 333 0.80 1.91 -41.92
CA ARG A 333 1.25 1.18 -40.73
C ARG A 333 0.17 1.12 -39.65
N LEU A 334 -0.49 2.25 -39.38
CA LEU A 334 -1.60 2.32 -38.42
C LEU A 334 -2.78 1.47 -38.89
N PHE A 335 -3.11 1.50 -40.18
CA PHE A 335 -4.17 0.67 -40.76
C PHE A 335 -3.91 -0.83 -40.50
N VAL A 336 -2.70 -1.30 -40.77
CA VAL A 336 -2.31 -2.70 -40.52
C VAL A 336 -2.37 -3.04 -39.02
N LEU A 337 -1.95 -2.12 -38.14
CA LEU A 337 -2.04 -2.32 -36.69
C LEU A 337 -3.49 -2.47 -36.21
N PHE A 338 -4.40 -1.62 -36.71
CA PHE A 338 -5.83 -1.70 -36.41
C PHE A 338 -6.44 -3.03 -36.90
N GLU A 339 -6.16 -3.44 -38.14
CA GLU A 339 -6.64 -4.70 -38.69
C GLU A 339 -6.12 -5.91 -37.88
N ARG A 340 -4.83 -5.89 -37.50
CA ARG A 340 -4.25 -6.95 -36.68
C ARG A 340 -4.86 -7.00 -35.27
N ALA A 341 -5.11 -5.84 -34.66
CA ALA A 341 -5.72 -5.78 -33.34
C ALA A 341 -7.19 -6.24 -33.35
N LYS A 342 -7.92 -5.93 -34.43
CA LYS A 342 -9.28 -6.44 -34.70
C LYS A 342 -9.28 -7.96 -34.92
N ALA A 343 -8.36 -8.48 -35.73
CA ALA A 343 -8.22 -9.92 -35.97
C ALA A 343 -7.88 -10.72 -34.70
N ASN A 344 -7.11 -10.11 -33.78
CA ASN A 344 -6.78 -10.70 -32.48
C ASN A 344 -7.88 -10.50 -31.41
N GLY A 345 -9.01 -9.87 -31.74
CA GLY A 345 -10.13 -9.65 -30.82
C GLY A 345 -9.84 -8.69 -29.67
N MET A 346 -8.77 -7.89 -29.74
CA MET A 346 -8.40 -6.91 -28.70
C MET A 346 -9.17 -5.59 -28.82
N LEU A 347 -9.71 -5.26 -30.00
CA LEU A 347 -10.45 -4.03 -30.27
C LEU A 347 -11.73 -4.35 -31.07
N ASN A 348 -12.89 -3.94 -30.54
CA ASN A 348 -14.20 -3.96 -31.23
C ASN A 348 -14.58 -2.58 -31.80
N VAL A 349 -13.61 -1.68 -31.96
CA VAL A 349 -13.82 -0.34 -32.49
C VAL A 349 -13.57 -0.37 -34.00
N GLU A 350 -14.49 0.20 -34.79
CA GLU A 350 -14.29 0.33 -36.24
C GLU A 350 -13.06 1.19 -36.52
N ASN A 351 -12.24 0.77 -37.49
CA ASN A 351 -11.05 1.52 -37.84
C ASN A 351 -11.47 2.93 -38.29
N PRO A 352 -10.91 4.01 -37.71
CA PRO A 352 -11.31 5.38 -38.06
C PRO A 352 -11.14 5.69 -39.56
N VAL A 353 -10.22 4.99 -40.24
CA VAL A 353 -10.06 5.07 -41.71
C VAL A 353 -11.27 4.46 -42.42
N THR A 354 -11.77 3.31 -41.96
CA THR A 354 -12.99 2.69 -42.51
C THR A 354 -14.26 3.49 -42.20
N GLN A 355 -14.32 4.11 -41.02
CA GLN A 355 -15.43 5.00 -40.66
C GLN A 355 -15.43 6.27 -41.53
N ALA A 356 -14.27 6.89 -41.76
CA ALA A 356 -14.14 8.05 -42.65
C ALA A 356 -14.48 7.72 -44.12
N LEU A 357 -14.17 6.49 -44.56
CA LEU A 357 -14.57 5.97 -45.87
C LEU A 357 -16.11 5.83 -45.97
N HIS A 358 -16.75 5.28 -44.93
CA HIS A 358 -18.21 5.17 -44.83
C HIS A 358 -18.92 6.53 -44.74
N GLU A 359 -18.29 7.51 -44.08
CA GLU A 359 -18.80 8.88 -43.94
C GLU A 359 -18.56 9.75 -45.20
N GLY A 360 -17.94 9.20 -46.26
CA GLY A 360 -17.71 9.89 -47.52
C GLY A 360 -16.73 11.07 -47.42
N ARG A 361 -15.83 11.06 -46.43
CA ARG A 361 -14.82 12.10 -46.20
C ARG A 361 -13.47 11.79 -46.86
N PHE A 362 -13.42 10.79 -47.74
CA PHE A 362 -12.26 10.47 -48.55
C PHE A 362 -12.28 11.31 -49.82
N GLU A 363 -11.23 12.11 -50.04
CA GLU A 363 -10.96 12.76 -51.32
C GLU A 363 -9.87 11.93 -52.00
N GLU A 364 -10.25 11.14 -53.01
CA GLU A 364 -9.27 10.44 -53.86
C GLU A 364 -8.50 11.51 -54.64
N LEU A 365 -7.19 11.63 -54.37
CA LEU A 365 -6.33 12.47 -55.19
C LEU A 365 -6.27 11.87 -56.59
N GLN A 366 -6.30 12.72 -57.61
CA GLN A 366 -6.07 12.28 -58.98
C GLN A 366 -4.64 11.73 -59.06
N ASP A 367 -4.49 10.53 -59.64
CA ASP A 367 -3.19 9.98 -60.00
C ASP A 367 -2.52 11.00 -60.94
N ASP A 368 -1.51 11.72 -60.46
CA ASP A 368 -0.57 12.44 -61.33
C ASP A 368 0.34 11.40 -61.99
N ALA A 369 -0.26 10.62 -62.89
CA ALA A 369 0.40 9.75 -63.84
C ALA A 369 0.43 10.43 -65.21
N ASP A 370 1.09 11.59 -65.28
CA ASP A 370 1.66 12.10 -66.52
C ASP A 370 3.15 12.37 -66.27
N SER A 371 3.91 11.27 -66.30
CA SER A 371 5.34 11.31 -66.57
C SER A 371 5.52 11.54 -68.07
N ASP A 372 5.99 12.73 -68.45
CA ASP A 372 6.66 12.98 -69.73
C ASP A 372 8.10 13.44 -69.49
#